data_AF-A0AAV4ZGZ3-F1
#
_entry.id   AF-A0AAV4ZGZ3-F1
#
_cell.length_a   1.000
_cell.length_b   1.000
_cell.length_c   1.000
_cell.angle_alpha   90.00
_cell.angle_beta   90.00
_cell.angle_gamma   90.00
#
_symmetry.space_group_name_H-M   'P 1'
#
loop_
_entity.id
_entity.type
_entity.pdbx_description
1 polymer ?
#
loop_
_entity_poly.entity_id
_entity_poly.type
_entity_poly.pdbx_seq_one_letter_code
_entity_poly.pdbx_strand_id
1 'polypeptide(L)'
;MDGDGRFERLTGTSALGTMGGEAWEAADDADRPLQWEDADDVGPDFGQRWLPFRGRAFLLGFVEEAAGYLKRLSYVGSDGRLHAGCSFLTKVESLLVATTPGFEATCDAIESGKAASLEIRSLEADGAGVPNAGRPETAVTGKLAVDFANMGREVDLYRLEISSGAGRGCDISYFETAAAIDKPGSDPYGQLLASLQRIPRGERFLNGECGGLAKRWLLHDGKAYLETRYPGERPDSVSREVHHVDGVVDGAPTRICAAMFTRRWELDSIR
;
A
#
# COMPACT_ATOMS: atom_id res chain seq x y z
N MET A 1 -38.92 10.01 -7.07
CA MET A 1 -38.49 11.41 -6.87
C MET A 1 -39.56 12.32 -7.43
N ASP A 2 -40.17 13.11 -6.56
CA ASP A 2 -41.12 14.18 -6.88
C ASP A 2 -40.42 15.49 -7.31
N GLY A 3 -39.09 15.46 -7.46
CA GLY A 3 -38.27 16.61 -7.82
C GLY A 3 -37.66 17.36 -6.62
N ASP A 4 -37.85 16.90 -5.38
CA ASP A 4 -37.30 17.57 -4.18
C ASP A 4 -35.94 17.00 -3.71
N GLY A 5 -35.43 15.97 -4.40
CA GLY A 5 -34.18 15.27 -4.09
C GLY A 5 -34.27 14.29 -2.91
N ARG A 6 -35.48 13.95 -2.45
CA ARG A 6 -35.73 12.92 -1.43
C ARG A 6 -36.03 11.57 -2.07
N PHE A 7 -35.67 10.53 -1.34
CA PHE A 7 -35.91 9.15 -1.73
C PHE A 7 -37.00 8.58 -0.85
N GLU A 8 -38.01 7.96 -1.47
CA GLU A 8 -39.07 7.27 -0.73
C GLU A 8 -38.66 5.87 -0.32
N ARG A 9 -37.84 5.19 -1.13
CA ARG A 9 -37.30 3.87 -0.80
C ARG A 9 -35.87 3.70 -1.31
N LEU A 10 -35.00 3.27 -0.41
CA LEU A 10 -33.65 2.83 -0.71
C LEU A 10 -33.53 1.36 -0.28
N THR A 11 -33.48 0.45 -1.25
CA THR A 11 -33.43 -0.99 -1.01
C THR A 11 -32.03 -1.51 -1.33
N GLY A 12 -31.34 -2.02 -0.32
CA GLY A 12 -30.01 -2.63 -0.44
C GLY A 12 -30.07 -4.12 -0.16
N THR A 13 -29.36 -4.91 -0.94
CA THR A 13 -29.31 -6.38 -0.79
C THR A 13 -28.33 -6.84 0.29
N SER A 14 -27.57 -5.93 0.90
CA SER A 14 -26.66 -6.26 2.02
C SER A 14 -26.52 -5.07 2.97
N ALA A 15 -26.56 -5.34 4.28
CA ALA A 15 -26.20 -4.37 5.32
C ALA A 15 -24.68 -4.27 5.57
N LEU A 16 -23.88 -5.05 4.83
CA LEU A 16 -22.46 -5.26 5.10
C LEU A 16 -21.53 -4.58 4.09
N GLY A 17 -22.05 -3.95 3.03
CA GLY A 17 -21.23 -3.16 2.12
C GLY A 17 -20.17 -4.01 1.44
N THR A 18 -20.55 -4.90 0.52
CA THR A 18 -19.57 -5.71 -0.20
C THR A 18 -18.99 -5.00 -1.42
N MET A 19 -17.69 -5.23 -1.60
CA MET A 19 -16.80 -4.68 -2.62
C MET A 19 -17.36 -4.89 -4.05
N GLY A 20 -17.35 -3.84 -4.87
CA GLY A 20 -17.48 -3.96 -6.32
C GLY A 20 -18.88 -4.06 -6.93
N GLY A 21 -19.98 -3.81 -6.21
CA GLY A 21 -21.30 -3.81 -6.87
C GLY A 21 -22.51 -3.97 -5.97
N GLU A 22 -22.66 -3.16 -4.92
CA GLU A 22 -24.00 -2.95 -4.40
C GLU A 22 -24.78 -2.12 -5.41
N ALA A 23 -25.55 -2.80 -6.26
CA ALA A 23 -26.63 -2.18 -7.01
C ALA A 23 -27.70 -1.78 -6.00
N TRP A 24 -27.55 -0.60 -5.42
CA TRP A 24 -28.63 0.05 -4.72
C TRP A 24 -29.62 0.54 -5.76
N GLU A 25 -30.73 -0.15 -5.87
CA GLU A 25 -31.86 0.31 -6.65
C GLU A 25 -32.60 1.34 -5.81
N ALA A 26 -32.36 2.60 -6.13
CA ALA A 26 -33.20 3.68 -5.67
C ALA A 26 -34.47 3.67 -6.53
N ALA A 27 -35.64 3.68 -5.91
CA ALA A 27 -36.91 3.67 -6.63
C ALA A 27 -37.75 4.90 -6.28
N ASP A 28 -38.58 5.35 -7.21
CA ASP A 28 -39.62 6.34 -6.92
C ASP A 28 -40.84 5.72 -6.23
N ASP A 29 -41.83 6.56 -5.92
CA ASP A 29 -43.06 6.22 -5.21
C ASP A 29 -43.91 5.19 -5.98
N ALA A 30 -43.64 5.03 -7.29
CA ALA A 30 -44.24 4.04 -8.18
C ALA A 30 -43.37 2.78 -8.37
N ASP A 31 -42.33 2.63 -7.56
CA ASP A 31 -41.37 1.52 -7.57
C ASP A 31 -40.55 1.41 -8.88
N ARG A 32 -40.34 2.53 -9.57
CA ARG A 32 -39.51 2.55 -10.78
C ARG A 32 -38.07 2.84 -10.42
N PRO A 33 -37.08 2.09 -10.96
CA PRO A 33 -35.68 2.34 -10.70
C PRO A 33 -35.30 3.72 -11.23
N LEU A 34 -34.65 4.51 -10.37
CA LEU A 34 -34.07 5.80 -10.72
C LEU A 34 -32.80 5.55 -11.53
N GLN A 35 -32.73 6.12 -12.73
CA GLN A 35 -31.49 6.26 -13.47
C GLN A 35 -30.98 7.69 -13.26
N TRP A 36 -29.70 7.81 -12.92
CA TRP A 36 -29.03 9.10 -12.85
C TRP A 36 -27.83 9.08 -13.80
N GLU A 37 -27.54 10.25 -14.35
CA GLU A 37 -26.30 10.50 -15.06
C GLU A 37 -25.30 11.10 -14.07
N ASP A 38 -24.04 10.65 -14.13
CA ASP A 38 -22.95 11.34 -13.47
C ASP A 38 -22.82 12.74 -14.08
N ALA A 39 -22.76 13.78 -13.22
CA ALA A 39 -22.37 15.10 -13.71
C ALA A 39 -20.90 15.09 -14.13
N ASP A 40 -20.50 15.99 -15.03
CA ASP A 40 -19.15 16.03 -15.61
C ASP A 40 -18.03 16.22 -14.55
N ASP A 41 -18.38 16.66 -13.34
CA ASP A 41 -17.46 16.87 -12.23
C ASP A 41 -17.31 15.65 -11.29
N VAL A 42 -18.08 14.59 -11.54
CA VAL A 42 -18.05 13.34 -10.80
C VAL A 42 -17.03 12.39 -11.44
N GLY A 43 -15.75 12.53 -11.07
CA GLY A 43 -14.69 11.59 -11.49
C GLY A 43 -14.95 10.14 -11.02
N PRO A 44 -14.21 9.13 -11.54
CA PRO A 44 -14.43 7.73 -11.15
C PRO A 44 -14.06 7.51 -9.68
N ASP A 45 -14.87 6.70 -9.00
CA ASP A 45 -14.57 6.12 -7.69
C ASP A 45 -14.50 4.60 -7.84
N PHE A 46 -13.65 3.97 -7.03
CA PHE A 46 -13.50 2.52 -7.03
C PHE A 46 -14.48 1.86 -6.06
N GLY A 47 -14.80 2.52 -4.95
CA GLY A 47 -15.83 2.11 -4.01
C GLY A 47 -16.89 3.19 -3.86
N GLN A 48 -18.16 2.80 -3.76
CA GLN A 48 -19.28 3.70 -3.51
C GLN A 48 -20.22 3.15 -2.43
N ARG A 49 -20.80 4.02 -1.60
CA ARG A 49 -21.80 3.63 -0.58
C ARG A 49 -22.87 4.70 -0.44
N TRP A 50 -24.13 4.29 -0.34
CA TRP A 50 -25.22 5.22 -0.04
C TRP A 50 -25.29 5.55 1.46
N LEU A 51 -25.53 6.82 1.75
CA LEU A 51 -25.71 7.37 3.09
C LEU A 51 -27.05 8.11 3.15
N PRO A 52 -28.11 7.49 3.68
CA PRO A 52 -29.35 8.19 3.96
C PRO A 52 -29.17 9.12 5.17
N PHE A 53 -29.45 10.41 5.01
CA PHE A 53 -29.36 11.39 6.08
C PHE A 53 -30.44 12.47 5.93
N ARG A 54 -31.25 12.65 6.99
CA ARG A 54 -32.33 13.66 7.05
C ARG A 54 -33.28 13.65 5.84
N GLY A 55 -33.66 12.46 5.40
CA GLY A 55 -34.59 12.25 4.28
C GLY A 55 -34.01 12.47 2.89
N ARG A 56 -32.69 12.67 2.77
CA ARG A 56 -31.95 12.68 1.50
C ARG A 56 -31.01 11.50 1.43
N ALA A 57 -30.70 11.02 0.24
CA ALA A 57 -29.62 10.05 0.06
C ALA A 57 -28.41 10.71 -0.56
N PHE A 58 -27.26 10.43 0.03
CA PHE A 58 -25.96 10.88 -0.43
C PHE A 58 -25.16 9.67 -0.93
N LEU A 59 -24.30 9.88 -1.90
CA LEU A 59 -23.37 8.87 -2.37
C LEU A 59 -21.96 9.19 -1.86
N LEU A 60 -21.41 8.31 -1.05
CA LEU A 60 -20.02 8.37 -0.60
C LEU A 60 -19.13 7.71 -1.65
N GLY A 61 -18.06 8.39 -2.03
CA GLY A 61 -17.06 7.91 -2.98
C GLY A 61 -15.72 7.63 -2.31
N PHE A 62 -15.08 6.52 -2.64
CA PHE A 62 -13.82 6.05 -2.04
C PHE A 62 -12.70 5.89 -3.08
N VAL A 63 -11.45 6.05 -2.63
CA VAL A 63 -10.24 5.91 -3.47
C VAL A 63 -10.00 4.47 -3.91
N GLU A 64 -10.46 3.48 -3.15
CA GLU A 64 -10.40 2.06 -3.53
C GLU A 64 -11.72 1.38 -3.11
N GLU A 65 -11.89 0.09 -3.43
CA GLU A 65 -13.09 -0.67 -3.04
C GLU A 65 -13.27 -0.79 -1.52
N ALA A 66 -12.16 -0.85 -0.77
CA ALA A 66 -12.17 -0.91 0.67
C ALA A 66 -12.60 0.44 1.28
N ALA A 67 -13.48 0.37 2.28
CA ALA A 67 -13.86 1.54 3.06
C ALA A 67 -12.67 1.98 3.94
N GLY A 68 -12.20 3.21 3.75
CA GLY A 68 -11.08 3.75 4.53
C GLY A 68 -10.59 5.09 4.01
N TYR A 69 -10.60 5.28 2.70
CA TYR A 69 -10.16 6.51 2.05
C TYR A 69 -11.35 7.19 1.40
N LEU A 70 -12.15 7.88 2.23
CA LEU A 70 -13.27 8.68 1.74
C LEU A 70 -12.72 9.84 0.93
N LYS A 71 -13.19 9.95 -0.31
CA LYS A 71 -12.78 10.97 -1.28
C LYS A 71 -13.84 12.05 -1.42
N ARG A 72 -15.11 11.65 -1.47
CA ARG A 72 -16.21 12.61 -1.69
C ARG A 72 -17.55 12.16 -1.11
N LEU A 73 -18.44 13.13 -0.99
CA LEU A 73 -19.87 12.96 -0.79
C LEU A 73 -20.59 13.71 -1.90
N SER A 74 -21.45 13.00 -2.61
CA SER A 74 -22.29 13.53 -3.68
C SER A 74 -23.76 13.41 -3.31
N TYR A 75 -24.64 14.13 -4.00
CA TYR A 75 -26.09 14.06 -3.81
C TYR A 75 -26.82 14.10 -5.15
N VAL A 76 -28.01 13.53 -5.20
CA VAL A 76 -28.86 13.60 -6.39
C VAL A 76 -29.69 14.89 -6.34
N GLY A 77 -29.52 15.74 -7.34
CA GLY A 77 -30.25 17.00 -7.47
C GLY A 77 -31.70 16.81 -7.91
N SER A 78 -32.48 17.90 -7.87
CA SER A 78 -33.85 17.92 -8.41
C SER A 78 -33.91 17.66 -9.92
N ASP A 79 -32.79 17.85 -10.62
CA ASP A 79 -32.59 17.55 -12.03
C ASP A 79 -32.31 16.06 -12.30
N GLY A 80 -32.27 15.22 -11.26
CA GLY A 80 -31.96 13.80 -11.38
C GLY A 80 -30.49 13.50 -11.66
N ARG A 81 -29.59 14.50 -11.56
CA ARG A 81 -28.15 14.33 -11.78
C ARG A 81 -27.42 14.20 -10.46
N LEU A 82 -26.30 13.48 -10.46
CA LEU A 82 -25.43 13.36 -9.29
C LEU A 82 -24.46 14.55 -9.24
N HIS A 83 -24.56 15.39 -8.21
CA HIS A 83 -23.70 16.56 -8.01
C HIS A 83 -22.67 16.29 -6.90
N ALA A 84 -21.44 16.76 -7.07
CA ALA A 84 -20.45 16.73 -5.99
C ALA A 84 -20.85 17.72 -4.88
N GLY A 85 -20.92 17.27 -3.63
CA GLY A 85 -21.23 18.13 -2.48
C GLY A 85 -20.00 18.48 -1.66
N CYS A 86 -19.28 17.47 -1.18
CA CYS A 86 -18.08 17.63 -0.36
C CYS A 86 -16.94 16.77 -0.88
N SER A 87 -15.70 17.24 -0.72
CA SER A 87 -14.51 16.41 -0.86
C SER A 87 -13.81 16.25 0.48
N PHE A 88 -13.09 15.14 0.64
CA PHE A 88 -12.46 14.77 1.89
C PHE A 88 -10.98 14.46 1.67
N LEU A 89 -10.18 14.84 2.66
CA LEU A 89 -8.80 14.40 2.81
C LEU A 89 -8.75 13.32 3.88
N THR A 90 -8.10 12.19 3.57
CA THR A 90 -7.80 11.18 4.58
C THR A 90 -6.46 11.51 5.23
N LYS A 91 -6.48 11.75 6.55
CA LYS A 91 -5.28 11.76 7.39
C LYS A 91 -5.04 10.35 7.91
N VAL A 92 -3.81 9.89 7.75
CA VAL A 92 -3.35 8.58 8.18
C VAL A 92 -2.23 8.80 9.17
N GLU A 93 -2.41 8.28 10.37
CA GLU A 93 -1.37 8.18 11.38
C GLU A 93 -0.95 6.71 11.46
N SER A 94 0.34 6.46 11.55
CA SER A 94 0.89 5.13 11.78
C SER A 94 1.64 5.10 13.11
N LEU A 95 1.58 3.96 13.78
CA LEU A 95 2.40 3.66 14.95
C LEU A 95 3.02 2.29 14.74
N LEU A 96 4.36 2.23 14.68
CA LEU A 96 5.07 0.98 14.59
C LEU A 96 5.09 0.25 15.93
N VAL A 97 4.47 -0.93 16.00
CA VAL A 97 4.39 -1.75 17.22
C VAL A 97 5.17 -3.05 17.07
N ALA A 98 5.72 -3.55 18.18
CA ALA A 98 6.39 -4.84 18.20
C ALA A 98 5.39 -5.98 17.99
N THR A 99 5.69 -6.86 17.04
CA THR A 99 4.94 -8.11 16.81
C THR A 99 5.64 -9.32 17.41
N THR A 100 6.92 -9.18 17.77
CA THR A 100 7.73 -10.19 18.45
C THR A 100 8.14 -9.67 19.83
N PRO A 101 7.87 -10.41 20.93
CA PRO A 101 8.25 -10.00 22.28
C PRO A 101 9.75 -9.71 22.41
N GLY A 102 10.10 -8.65 23.16
CA GLY A 102 11.49 -8.28 23.42
C GLY A 102 12.12 -7.36 22.37
N PHE A 103 11.35 -6.92 21.38
CA PHE A 103 11.79 -5.97 20.34
C PHE A 103 11.16 -4.57 20.46
N GLU A 104 10.46 -4.28 21.56
CA GLU A 104 9.78 -3.00 21.81
C GLU A 104 10.75 -1.83 21.64
N ALA A 105 11.93 -1.90 22.26
CA ALA A 105 12.95 -0.85 22.14
C ALA A 105 13.48 -0.67 20.71
N THR A 106 13.53 -1.75 19.92
CA THR A 106 13.92 -1.65 18.51
C THR A 106 12.85 -0.96 17.68
N CYS A 107 11.57 -1.31 17.88
CA CYS A 107 10.47 -0.66 17.18
C CYS A 107 10.38 0.83 17.54
N ASP A 108 10.52 1.18 18.82
CA ASP A 108 10.56 2.57 19.29
C ASP A 108 11.74 3.35 18.68
N ALA A 109 12.91 2.73 18.57
CA ALA A 109 14.09 3.35 17.97
C ALA A 109 13.92 3.59 16.48
N ILE A 110 13.27 2.67 15.75
CA ILE A 110 12.99 2.83 14.33
C ILE A 110 11.95 3.93 14.11
N GLU A 111 10.84 3.88 14.85
CA GLU A 111 9.76 4.88 14.79
C GLU A 111 10.27 6.30 15.08
N SER A 112 11.13 6.44 16.10
CA SER A 112 11.73 7.73 16.48
C SER A 112 12.95 8.14 15.65
N GLY A 113 13.31 7.37 14.62
CA GLY A 113 14.43 7.68 13.73
C GLY A 113 15.82 7.55 14.37
N LYS A 114 15.94 6.84 15.49
CA LYS A 114 17.20 6.56 16.19
C LYS A 114 17.96 5.37 15.61
N ALA A 115 17.28 4.46 14.92
CA ALA A 115 17.94 3.40 14.16
C ALA A 115 18.70 3.99 12.98
N ALA A 116 19.95 3.58 12.78
CA ALA A 116 20.79 4.10 11.71
C ALA A 116 20.37 3.50 10.37
N SER A 117 20.13 4.33 9.35
CA SER A 117 19.91 3.84 7.99
C SER A 117 21.24 3.44 7.37
N LEU A 118 21.33 2.23 6.82
CA LEU A 118 22.50 1.81 6.05
C LEU A 118 22.42 2.42 4.65
N GLU A 119 23.54 2.99 4.20
CA GLU A 119 23.63 3.64 2.89
C GLU A 119 23.77 2.61 1.77
N ILE A 120 22.96 2.79 0.73
CA ILE A 120 23.06 2.00 -0.50
C ILE A 120 23.94 2.79 -1.46
N ARG A 121 25.11 2.23 -1.78
CA ARG A 121 25.97 2.81 -2.81
C ARG A 121 25.30 2.62 -4.16
N SER A 122 24.94 3.72 -4.82
CA SER A 122 24.41 3.66 -6.18
C SER A 122 25.44 3.05 -7.12
N LEU A 123 24.97 2.16 -7.98
CA LEU A 123 25.75 1.62 -9.09
C LEU A 123 25.19 2.30 -10.34
N GLU A 124 25.94 3.23 -10.94
CA GLU A 124 25.57 3.75 -12.25
C GLU A 124 25.64 2.62 -13.28
N ALA A 125 24.68 2.62 -14.22
CA ALA A 125 24.43 1.51 -15.15
C ALA A 125 25.64 1.15 -16.04
N ASP A 126 26.63 2.03 -16.13
CA ASP A 126 27.76 1.93 -17.07
C ASP A 126 29.09 1.52 -16.40
N GLY A 127 29.08 1.19 -15.10
CA GLY A 127 30.27 0.80 -14.35
C GLY A 127 30.67 -0.68 -14.58
N ALA A 128 31.89 -0.92 -15.04
CA ALA A 128 32.48 -2.25 -15.02
C ALA A 128 32.36 -2.91 -13.63
N GLY A 129 31.77 -4.11 -13.55
CA GLY A 129 31.62 -4.87 -12.30
C GLY A 129 30.22 -4.90 -11.68
N VAL A 130 29.20 -4.35 -12.36
CA VAL A 130 27.80 -4.59 -12.00
C VAL A 130 27.38 -5.99 -12.49
N PRO A 131 26.89 -6.89 -11.60
CA PRO A 131 26.37 -8.18 -12.03
C PRO A 131 25.22 -8.01 -13.02
N ASN A 132 25.22 -8.78 -14.10
CA ASN A 132 24.06 -8.83 -15.00
C ASN A 132 22.98 -9.68 -14.34
N ALA A 133 21.83 -9.09 -14.01
CA ALA A 133 20.69 -9.82 -13.44
C ALA A 133 20.14 -10.92 -14.37
N GLY A 134 20.52 -10.91 -15.65
CA GLY A 134 20.09 -11.88 -16.66
C GLY A 134 18.60 -11.74 -17.02
N ARG A 135 17.99 -10.59 -16.68
CA ARG A 135 16.55 -10.34 -16.75
C ARG A 135 16.31 -9.00 -17.49
N PRO A 136 15.61 -8.99 -18.62
CA PRO A 136 15.47 -7.79 -19.47
C PRO A 136 14.88 -6.55 -18.79
N GLU A 137 14.04 -6.73 -17.77
CA GLU A 137 13.33 -5.64 -17.08
C GLU A 137 13.92 -5.32 -15.70
N THR A 138 15.05 -5.92 -15.35
CA THR A 138 15.66 -5.79 -14.02
C THR A 138 17.00 -5.06 -14.12
N ALA A 139 17.10 -3.90 -13.47
CA ALA A 139 18.34 -3.17 -13.32
C ALA A 139 18.94 -3.43 -11.94
N VAL A 140 20.26 -3.60 -11.86
CA VAL A 140 20.99 -3.58 -10.59
C VAL A 140 21.40 -2.13 -10.32
N THR A 141 20.80 -1.50 -9.31
CA THR A 141 20.89 -0.05 -9.10
C THR A 141 21.71 0.36 -7.88
N GLY A 142 22.04 -0.59 -7.01
CA GLY A 142 22.79 -0.30 -5.81
C GLY A 142 23.47 -1.52 -5.19
N LYS A 143 24.40 -1.25 -4.29
CA LYS A 143 25.11 -2.26 -3.50
C LYS A 143 25.29 -1.81 -2.06
N LEU A 144 25.20 -2.74 -1.12
CA LEU A 144 25.56 -2.54 0.28
C LEU A 144 26.11 -3.85 0.88
N ALA A 145 26.97 -3.75 1.88
CA ALA A 145 27.39 -4.88 2.69
C ALA A 145 26.61 -4.86 4.00
N VAL A 146 25.97 -5.97 4.37
CA VAL A 146 25.19 -6.06 5.61
C VAL A 146 25.20 -7.47 6.18
N ASP A 147 25.29 -7.58 7.51
CA ASP A 147 25.03 -8.83 8.23
C ASP A 147 23.53 -9.03 8.46
N PHE A 148 22.77 -9.21 7.37
CA PHE A 148 21.30 -9.33 7.47
C PHE A 148 20.85 -10.58 8.23
N ALA A 149 21.73 -11.58 8.34
CA ALA A 149 21.49 -12.81 9.08
C ALA A 149 21.78 -12.66 10.58
N ASN A 150 22.41 -11.55 10.99
CA ASN A 150 22.85 -11.29 12.37
C ASN A 150 23.75 -12.40 12.93
N MET A 151 24.70 -12.89 12.12
CA MET A 151 25.61 -14.00 12.46
C MET A 151 27.08 -13.55 12.56
N GLY A 152 27.35 -12.25 12.56
CA GLY A 152 28.68 -11.66 12.59
C GLY A 152 29.39 -11.66 11.25
N ARG A 153 28.67 -11.85 10.13
CA ARG A 153 29.25 -11.88 8.78
C ARG A 153 28.45 -11.03 7.81
N GLU A 154 29.11 -10.01 7.27
CA GLU A 154 28.53 -9.21 6.20
C GLU A 154 28.45 -9.99 4.88
N VAL A 155 27.36 -9.75 4.15
CA VAL A 155 27.11 -10.26 2.81
C VAL A 155 26.86 -9.07 1.89
N ASP A 156 27.47 -9.11 0.70
CA ASP A 156 27.18 -8.15 -0.36
C ASP A 156 25.76 -8.38 -0.90
N LEU A 157 24.91 -7.37 -0.69
CA LEU A 157 23.58 -7.29 -1.25
C LEU A 157 23.55 -6.27 -2.39
N TYR A 158 22.78 -6.59 -3.41
CA TYR A 158 22.54 -5.73 -4.56
C TYR A 158 21.08 -5.33 -4.55
N ARG A 159 20.81 -4.04 -4.72
CA ARG A 159 19.45 -3.54 -4.95
C ARG A 159 19.13 -3.73 -6.42
N LEU A 160 18.01 -4.39 -6.68
CA LEU A 160 17.44 -4.59 -8.00
C LEU A 160 16.14 -3.80 -8.11
N GLU A 161 15.94 -3.19 -9.26
CA GLU A 161 14.71 -2.47 -9.61
C GLU A 161 14.10 -3.11 -10.86
N ILE A 162 12.82 -3.43 -10.79
CA ILE A 162 12.04 -3.98 -11.90
C ILE A 162 11.07 -2.92 -12.38
N SER A 163 11.16 -2.56 -13.66
CA SER A 163 10.14 -1.78 -14.35
C SER A 163 9.11 -2.74 -14.94
N SER A 164 8.05 -3.05 -14.21
CA SER A 164 7.08 -4.10 -14.57
C SER A 164 6.24 -3.82 -15.83
N GLY A 165 6.33 -2.62 -16.41
CA GLY A 165 5.52 -2.23 -17.57
C GLY A 165 4.01 -2.13 -17.32
N ALA A 166 3.53 -2.47 -16.11
CA ALA A 166 2.12 -2.49 -15.72
C ALA A 166 1.51 -1.10 -15.49
N GLY A 167 2.27 -0.04 -15.75
CA GLY A 167 1.87 1.35 -15.60
C GLY A 167 2.84 2.15 -14.73
N ARG A 168 2.59 3.46 -14.64
CA ARG A 168 3.37 4.37 -13.79
C ARG A 168 3.26 3.95 -12.32
N GLY A 169 4.39 3.86 -11.62
CA GLY A 169 4.44 3.57 -10.18
C GLY A 169 4.41 2.08 -9.82
N CYS A 170 4.50 1.19 -10.80
CA CYS A 170 4.69 -0.25 -10.58
C CYS A 170 6.17 -0.65 -10.69
N ASP A 171 7.06 0.20 -10.18
CA ASP A 171 8.47 -0.12 -10.01
C ASP A 171 8.64 -0.90 -8.72
N ILE A 172 9.27 -2.07 -8.79
CA ILE A 172 9.49 -2.94 -7.63
C ILE A 172 10.97 -2.91 -7.30
N SER A 173 11.32 -2.58 -6.05
CA SER A 173 12.68 -2.69 -5.55
C SER A 173 12.82 -3.83 -4.54
N TYR A 174 13.94 -4.55 -4.63
CA TYR A 174 14.28 -5.65 -3.72
C TYR A 174 15.80 -5.91 -3.73
N PHE A 175 16.26 -6.79 -2.85
CA PHE A 175 17.67 -7.14 -2.68
C PHE A 175 17.94 -8.60 -3.05
N GLU A 176 19.06 -8.87 -3.71
CA GLU A 176 19.61 -10.22 -3.90
C GLU A 176 21.10 -10.27 -3.49
N THR A 177 21.59 -11.45 -3.12
CA THR A 177 23.03 -11.69 -2.96
C THR A 177 23.68 -11.85 -4.35
N ALA A 178 24.99 -11.59 -4.48
CA ALA A 178 25.72 -11.86 -5.73
C ALA A 178 25.49 -13.30 -6.24
N ALA A 179 25.56 -14.28 -5.34
CA ALA A 179 25.38 -15.69 -5.68
C ALA A 179 23.94 -15.99 -6.16
N ALA A 180 22.93 -15.32 -5.60
CA ALA A 180 21.55 -15.47 -6.03
C ALA A 180 21.29 -14.82 -7.41
N ILE A 181 21.99 -13.73 -7.73
CA ILE A 181 21.95 -13.13 -9.07
C ILE A 181 22.49 -14.10 -10.12
N ASP A 182 23.68 -14.65 -9.88
CA ASP A 182 24.33 -15.58 -10.81
C ASP A 182 23.57 -16.90 -10.94
N LYS A 183 23.06 -17.43 -9.81
CA LYS A 183 22.36 -18.71 -9.76
C LYS A 183 21.20 -18.68 -8.75
N PRO A 184 19.99 -18.25 -9.17
CA PRO A 184 18.83 -18.14 -8.32
C PRO A 184 18.49 -19.44 -7.57
N GLY A 185 18.20 -19.31 -6.28
CA GLY A 185 17.78 -20.43 -5.43
C GLY A 185 18.90 -21.38 -4.98
N SER A 186 20.15 -21.20 -5.43
CA SER A 186 21.26 -22.08 -5.05
C SER A 186 22.00 -21.66 -3.78
N ASP A 187 21.83 -20.40 -3.35
CA ASP A 187 22.47 -19.82 -2.17
C ASP A 187 21.49 -19.81 -0.98
N PRO A 188 21.82 -20.46 0.15
CA PRO A 188 21.02 -20.40 1.38
C PRO A 188 20.77 -18.97 1.88
N TYR A 189 21.74 -18.07 1.73
CA TYR A 189 21.57 -16.66 2.10
C TYR A 189 20.58 -15.96 1.17
N GLY A 190 20.66 -16.20 -0.13
CA GLY A 190 19.66 -15.75 -1.10
C GLY A 190 18.24 -16.21 -0.76
N GLN A 191 18.06 -17.46 -0.33
CA GLN A 191 16.74 -17.98 0.09
C GLN A 191 16.26 -17.31 1.38
N LEU A 192 17.14 -17.12 2.37
CA LEU A 192 16.83 -16.43 3.62
C LEU A 192 16.40 -14.98 3.35
N LEU A 193 17.17 -14.27 2.51
CA LEU A 193 16.92 -12.89 2.11
C LEU A 193 15.61 -12.74 1.32
N ALA A 194 15.32 -13.66 0.39
CA ALA A 194 14.04 -13.68 -0.32
C ALA A 194 12.87 -13.87 0.65
N SER A 195 13.02 -14.76 1.63
CA SER A 195 12.01 -15.01 2.66
C SER A 195 11.79 -13.80 3.58
N LEU A 196 12.86 -13.10 3.96
CA LEU A 196 12.80 -11.86 4.73
C LEU A 196 12.03 -10.75 4.00
N GLN A 197 12.19 -10.68 2.67
CA GLN A 197 11.48 -9.76 1.79
C GLN A 197 10.10 -10.25 1.37
N ARG A 198 9.67 -11.42 1.87
CA ARG A 198 8.38 -12.07 1.55
C ARG A 198 8.16 -12.34 0.06
N ILE A 199 9.24 -12.52 -0.69
CA ILE A 199 9.17 -12.93 -2.10
C ILE A 199 8.86 -14.43 -2.11
N PRO A 200 7.71 -14.88 -2.65
CA PRO A 200 7.35 -16.29 -2.64
C PRO A 200 8.40 -17.14 -3.37
N ARG A 201 8.64 -18.36 -2.89
CA ARG A 201 9.64 -19.25 -3.50
C ARG A 201 9.28 -19.57 -4.95
N GLY A 202 10.19 -19.29 -5.87
CA GLY A 202 9.99 -19.51 -7.30
C GLY A 202 9.20 -18.40 -8.00
N GLU A 203 8.61 -17.49 -7.23
CA GLU A 203 8.07 -16.24 -7.78
C GLU A 203 9.19 -15.21 -7.86
N ARG A 204 9.19 -14.47 -8.97
CA ARG A 204 10.16 -13.39 -9.24
C ARG A 204 9.56 -12.02 -8.97
N PHE A 205 8.26 -11.97 -8.70
CA PHE A 205 7.48 -10.76 -8.50
C PHE A 205 6.69 -10.91 -7.21
N LEU A 206 6.55 -9.80 -6.47
CA LEU A 206 5.55 -9.69 -5.42
C LEU A 206 4.23 -9.41 -6.13
N ASN A 207 3.41 -10.44 -6.33
CA ASN A 207 2.06 -10.26 -6.88
C ASN A 207 1.31 -9.23 -6.02
N GLY A 208 1.05 -8.04 -6.58
CA GLY A 208 0.25 -6.99 -5.93
C GLY A 208 1.00 -5.78 -5.36
N GLU A 209 2.33 -5.67 -5.46
CA GLU A 209 3.07 -4.49 -4.97
C GLU A 209 3.20 -3.35 -6.00
N CYS A 210 2.15 -3.12 -6.80
CA CYS A 210 2.04 -1.90 -7.59
C CYS A 210 1.81 -0.70 -6.66
N GLY A 211 2.89 -0.03 -6.27
CA GLY A 211 2.87 1.07 -5.31
C GLY A 211 4.25 1.58 -4.89
N GLY A 212 5.33 0.99 -5.43
CA GLY A 212 6.69 1.47 -5.21
C GLY A 212 7.14 1.38 -3.76
N LEU A 213 6.83 0.28 -3.06
CA LEU A 213 7.23 0.12 -1.67
C LEU A 213 8.73 0.37 -1.51
N ALA A 214 9.07 1.28 -0.61
CA ALA A 214 10.43 1.62 -0.28
C ALA A 214 10.98 0.59 0.69
N LYS A 215 12.09 -0.04 0.32
CA LYS A 215 12.85 -0.96 1.18
C LYS A 215 14.17 -0.31 1.57
N ARG A 216 14.50 -0.30 2.87
CA ARG A 216 15.81 0.16 3.36
C ARG A 216 16.30 -0.70 4.52
N TRP A 217 17.61 -0.78 4.64
CA TRP A 217 18.26 -1.48 5.73
C TRP A 217 18.52 -0.52 6.89
N LEU A 218 18.23 -0.99 8.09
CA LEU A 218 18.42 -0.29 9.35
C LEU A 218 19.36 -1.07 10.25
N LEU A 219 20.13 -0.36 11.07
CA LEU A 219 21.00 -0.91 12.11
C LEU A 219 20.56 -0.37 13.47
N HIS A 220 20.32 -1.29 14.41
CA HIS A 220 20.01 -0.96 15.79
C HIS A 220 20.64 -2.01 16.71
N ASP A 221 21.35 -1.58 17.76
CA ASP A 221 22.07 -2.47 18.69
C ASP A 221 22.94 -3.54 17.99
N GLY A 222 23.61 -3.13 16.90
CA GLY A 222 24.49 -4.01 16.12
C GLY A 222 23.77 -5.07 15.27
N LYS A 223 22.44 -5.04 15.20
CA LYS A 223 21.63 -5.95 14.39
C LYS A 223 21.03 -5.22 13.19
N ALA A 224 20.99 -5.92 12.06
CA ALA A 224 20.41 -5.44 10.82
C ALA A 224 18.92 -5.83 10.73
N TYR A 225 18.12 -4.89 10.24
CA TYR A 225 16.69 -5.02 10.01
C TYR A 225 16.33 -4.46 8.64
N LEU A 226 15.32 -5.03 8.00
CA LEU A 226 14.77 -4.55 6.74
C LEU A 226 13.43 -3.86 7.01
N GLU A 227 13.38 -2.55 6.78
CA GLU A 227 12.13 -1.79 6.77
C GLU A 227 11.54 -1.82 5.36
N THR A 228 10.26 -2.13 5.26
CA THR A 228 9.45 -1.94 4.05
C THR A 228 8.29 -1.02 4.38
N ARG A 229 8.15 0.07 3.63
CA ARG A 229 7.06 1.03 3.84
C ARG A 229 6.56 1.68 2.55
N TYR A 230 5.42 2.36 2.64
CA TYR A 230 4.97 3.28 1.60
C TYR A 230 6.03 4.38 1.36
N PRO A 231 6.38 4.69 0.09
CA PRO A 231 7.45 5.64 -0.22
C PRO A 231 7.09 7.11 0.04
N GLY A 232 5.80 7.47 0.01
CA GLY A 232 5.35 8.84 0.26
C GLY A 232 5.17 9.13 1.76
N GLU A 233 4.78 10.37 2.07
CA GLU A 233 4.59 10.82 3.46
C GLU A 233 3.48 10.05 4.18
N ARG A 234 2.45 9.63 3.46
CA ARG A 234 1.31 8.86 3.99
C ARG A 234 0.69 7.98 2.90
N PRO A 235 0.22 6.77 3.24
CA PRO A 235 -0.59 5.98 2.32
C PRO A 235 -1.81 6.77 1.81
N ASP A 236 -2.18 6.53 0.57
CA ASP A 236 -3.36 7.09 -0.10
C ASP A 236 -4.44 6.04 -0.38
N SER A 237 -4.20 4.79 0.05
CA SER A 237 -5.14 3.68 0.01
C SER A 237 -4.78 2.64 1.10
N VAL A 238 -5.75 1.82 1.53
CA VAL A 238 -5.58 0.69 2.47
C VAL A 238 -4.60 -0.31 1.89
N SER A 239 -4.66 -0.58 0.59
CA SER A 239 -3.68 -1.42 -0.11
C SER A 239 -2.23 -0.91 0.01
N ARG A 240 -2.05 0.39 0.32
CA ARG A 240 -0.75 1.05 0.50
C ARG A 240 -0.41 1.33 1.95
N GLU A 241 -1.24 0.89 2.90
CA GLU A 241 -0.94 0.92 4.34
C GLU A 241 0.06 -0.17 4.71
N VAL A 242 1.28 0.01 4.21
CA VAL A 242 2.39 -0.89 4.43
C VAL A 242 3.47 -0.12 5.19
N HIS A 243 3.78 -0.58 6.39
CA HIS A 243 4.98 -0.23 7.12
C HIS A 243 5.29 -1.37 8.10
N HIS A 244 6.39 -2.06 7.88
CA HIS A 244 6.82 -3.15 8.73
C HIS A 244 8.34 -3.28 8.72
N VAL A 245 8.85 -3.92 9.76
CA VAL A 245 10.27 -4.21 9.93
C VAL A 245 10.43 -5.70 10.12
N ASP A 246 11.25 -6.33 9.28
CA ASP A 246 11.59 -7.74 9.38
C ASP A 246 13.08 -7.88 9.75
N GLY A 247 13.43 -8.94 10.47
CA GLY A 247 14.80 -9.28 10.83
C GLY A 247 14.99 -10.80 10.92
N VAL A 248 16.22 -11.24 11.14
CA VAL A 248 16.51 -12.66 11.41
C VAL A 248 16.64 -12.87 12.92
N VAL A 249 15.80 -13.75 13.46
CA VAL A 249 15.76 -14.13 14.88
C VAL A 249 15.87 -15.64 14.95
N ASP A 250 16.84 -16.16 15.72
CA ASP A 250 17.13 -17.59 15.85
C ASP A 250 17.26 -18.31 14.49
N GLY A 251 17.85 -17.62 13.50
CA GLY A 251 18.07 -18.13 12.15
C GLY A 251 16.85 -18.10 11.23
N ALA A 252 15.71 -17.56 11.67
CA ALA A 252 14.48 -17.47 10.90
C ALA A 252 14.08 -16.02 10.57
N PRO A 253 13.59 -15.73 9.35
CA PRO A 253 12.96 -14.46 9.03
C PRO A 253 11.74 -14.23 9.91
N THR A 254 11.70 -13.10 10.61
CA THR A 254 10.69 -12.79 11.61
C THR A 254 10.24 -11.36 11.44
N ARG A 255 8.92 -11.13 11.49
CA ARG A 255 8.37 -9.77 11.58
C ARG A 255 8.60 -9.25 12.99
N ILE A 256 9.41 -8.20 13.08
CA ILE A 256 9.79 -7.57 14.34
C ILE A 256 8.78 -6.51 14.72
N CYS A 257 8.44 -5.66 13.76
CA CYS A 257 7.49 -4.59 13.94
C CYS A 257 6.47 -4.55 12.79
N ALA A 258 5.25 -4.11 13.09
CA ALA A 258 4.23 -3.80 12.10
C ALA A 258 3.51 -2.51 12.50
N ALA A 259 3.22 -1.65 11.52
CA ALA A 259 2.47 -0.44 11.78
C ALA A 259 0.99 -0.74 11.99
N MET A 260 0.41 -0.08 12.98
CA MET A 260 -1.03 0.09 13.11
C MET A 260 -1.41 1.44 12.49
N PHE A 261 -2.39 1.43 11.59
CA PHE A 261 -2.85 2.63 10.89
C PHE A 261 -4.17 3.10 11.47
N THR A 262 -4.24 4.38 11.82
CA THR A 262 -5.47 5.07 12.20
C THR A 262 -5.82 6.10 11.13
N ARG A 263 -7.08 6.08 10.69
CA ARG A 263 -7.58 6.97 9.63
C ARG A 263 -8.57 7.97 10.21
N ARG A 264 -8.45 9.22 9.79
CA ARG A 264 -9.44 10.27 10.06
C ARG A 264 -9.75 11.03 8.77
N TRP A 265 -11.02 11.24 8.49
CA TRP A 265 -11.44 12.07 7.37
C TRP A 265 -11.62 13.51 7.83
N GLU A 266 -11.09 14.42 7.04
CA GLU A 266 -11.30 15.86 7.19
C GLU A 266 -11.99 16.39 5.94
N LEU A 267 -12.91 17.33 6.14
CA LEU A 267 -13.53 18.05 5.04
C LEU A 267 -12.45 18.89 4.36
N ASP A 268 -12.26 18.68 3.06
CA ASP A 268 -11.29 19.43 2.24
C ASP A 268 -11.96 20.64 1.59
N SER A 269 -13.07 20.43 0.88
CA SER A 269 -13.87 21.50 0.31
C SER A 269 -15.37 21.16 0.20
N ILE A 270 -16.18 22.22 0.10
CA ILE A 270 -17.61 22.17 -0.21
C ILE A 270 -17.77 22.78 -1.60
N ARG A 271 -18.57 22.14 -2.45
CA ARG A 271 -18.93 22.63 -3.78
C ARG A 271 -20.39 23.09 -3.83
#